data_AF-A0A429BUC5-F1
#
_entry.id   AF-A0A429BUC5-F1
#
_cell.length_a   1.000
_cell.length_b   1.000
_cell.length_c   1.000
_cell.angle_alpha   90.00
_cell.angle_beta   90.00
_cell.angle_gamma   90.00
#
_symmetry.space_group_name_H-M   'P 1'
#
loop_
_entity.id
_entity.type
_entity.pdbx_description
1 polymer ?
#
loop_
_entity_poly.entity_id
_entity_poly.type
_entity_poly.pdbx_seq_one_letter_code
_entity_poly.pdbx_strand_id
1 'polypeptide(L)'
;MDLLLDAVGWAGAALLLTGYALVSSARLSGDGVAYQLINLFGALGLMVNSAYNAAWPSTGLNLVWAAIGGIALVKLARVGAAK
;
A
#
# COMPACT_ATOMS: atom_id res chain seq x y z
N MET A 1 7.14 21.49 8.41
CA MET A 1 6.58 20.16 8.69
C MET A 1 5.08 20.31 8.70
N ASP A 2 4.40 19.80 7.68
CA ASP A 2 2.94 19.81 7.65
C ASP A 2 2.47 18.59 8.45
N LEU A 3 1.89 18.85 9.63
CA LEU A 3 1.46 17.81 10.56
C LEU A 3 0.50 16.81 9.90
N LEU A 4 -0.30 17.26 8.94
CA LEU A 4 -1.22 16.39 8.22
C LEU A 4 -0.46 15.41 7.31
N LEU A 5 0.58 15.88 6.62
CA LEU A 5 1.39 15.02 5.75
C LEU A 5 2.21 14.01 6.55
N ASP A 6 2.71 14.39 7.73
CA ASP A 6 3.39 13.47 8.63
C ASP A 6 2.42 12.42 9.20
N ALA A 7 1.22 12.83 9.60
CA ALA A 7 0.18 11.91 10.05
C ALA A 7 -0.22 10.92 8.94
N VAL A 8 -0.37 11.38 7.69
CA VAL A 8 -0.65 10.52 6.53
C VAL A 8 0.50 9.53 6.28
N GLY A 9 1.75 9.99 6.37
CA GLY A 9 2.93 9.13 6.21
C GLY A 9 2.98 8.03 7.27
N TRP A 10 2.82 8.39 8.54
CA TRP A 10 2.82 7.43 9.65
C TRP A 10 1.62 6.48 9.63
N ALA A 11 0.44 6.96 9.26
CA ALA A 11 -0.72 6.10 9.06
C ALA A 11 -0.48 5.10 7.91
N GLY A 12 0.10 5.56 6.81
CA GLY A 12 0.50 4.70 5.68
C GLY A 12 1.52 3.64 6.09
N ALA A 13 2.53 4.02 6.88
CA ALA A 13 3.52 3.11 7.44
C ALA A 13 2.88 2.04 8.35
N ALA A 14 2.03 2.47 9.30
CA ALA A 14 1.33 1.56 10.21
C ALA A 14 0.45 0.57 9.43
N LEU A 15 -0.22 1.03 8.37
CA LEU A 15 -1.06 0.20 7.52
C LEU A 15 -0.23 -0.84 6.75
N LEU A 16 0.87 -0.43 6.10
CA LEU A 16 1.78 -1.34 5.38
C LEU A 16 2.40 -2.38 6.32
N LEU A 17 2.89 -1.96 7.49
CA LEU A 17 3.45 -2.86 8.50
C LEU A 17 2.40 -3.84 9.03
N THR A 18 1.15 -3.41 9.22
CA THR A 18 0.05 -4.30 9.59
C THR A 18 -0.22 -5.34 8.50
N GLY A 19 -0.26 -4.92 7.23
CA GLY A 19 -0.39 -5.84 6.10
C GLY A 19 0.73 -6.86 6.04
N TYR A 20 1.98 -6.41 6.20
CA TYR A 20 3.14 -7.28 6.24
C TYR A 20 3.07 -8.27 7.40
N ALA A 21 2.76 -7.81 8.62
CA ALA A 21 2.62 -8.67 9.79
C ALA A 21 1.53 -9.74 9.61
N LEU A 22 0.39 -9.39 9.00
CA LEU A 22 -0.70 -10.34 8.73
C LEU A 22 -0.33 -11.37 7.68
N VAL A 23 0.40 -10.98 6.63
CA VAL A 23 0.91 -11.94 5.63
C VAL A 23 2.01 -12.83 6.22
N SER A 24 2.97 -12.27 6.95
CA SER A 24 4.04 -13.03 7.60
C SER A 24 3.52 -14.00 8.67
N SER A 25 2.39 -13.69 9.30
CA SER A 25 1.71 -14.59 10.25
C SER A 25 0.71 -15.55 9.59
N ALA A 26 0.69 -15.62 8.25
CA ALA A 26 -0.24 -16.44 7.46
C ALA A 26 -1.73 -16.18 7.76
N ARG A 27 -2.05 -15.00 8.32
CA ARG A 27 -3.43 -14.56 8.60
C ARG A 27 -4.11 -13.91 7.40
N LEU A 28 -3.31 -13.37 6.47
CA LEU A 28 -3.76 -12.88 5.17
C LEU A 28 -2.94 -13.51 4.06
N SER A 29 -3.59 -13.78 2.92
CA SER A 29 -2.87 -14.14 1.71
C SER A 29 -2.35 -12.89 1.00
N GLY A 30 -1.11 -12.92 0.54
CA GLY A 30 -0.48 -11.84 -0.21
C GLY A 30 -1.09 -11.61 -1.60
N ASP A 31 -1.91 -12.53 -2.11
CA ASP A 31 -2.64 -12.40 -3.37
C ASP A 31 -4.13 -12.02 -3.18
N GLY A 32 -4.58 -11.85 -1.93
CA GLY A 32 -5.97 -11.54 -1.61
C GLY A 32 -6.31 -10.05 -1.70
N VAL A 33 -7.59 -9.75 -1.97
CA VAL A 33 -8.11 -8.37 -2.08
C VAL A 33 -7.77 -7.54 -0.84
N ALA A 34 -7.94 -8.09 0.36
CA ALA A 34 -7.68 -7.39 1.62
C ALA A 34 -6.23 -6.89 1.72
N TYR A 35 -5.25 -7.76 1.46
CA TYR A 35 -3.83 -7.36 1.47
C TYR A 35 -3.51 -6.34 0.39
N GLN A 36 -4.05 -6.52 -0.82
CA GLN A 36 -3.77 -5.61 -1.93
C GLN A 36 -4.35 -4.20 -1.69
N LEU A 37 -5.49 -4.08 -1.00
CA LEU A 37 -6.01 -2.79 -0.53
C LEU A 37 -5.11 -2.16 0.53
N ILE A 38 -4.68 -2.93 1.53
CA ILE A 38 -3.76 -2.46 2.58
C ILE A 38 -2.45 -1.95 1.96
N ASN A 39 -1.87 -2.75 1.05
CA ASN A 39 -0.64 -2.40 0.35
C ASN A 39 -0.80 -1.14 -0.51
N LEU A 40 -1.90 -1.03 -1.27
CA LEU A 40 -2.18 0.14 -2.10
C LEU A 40 -2.30 1.42 -1.26
N PHE A 41 -3.18 1.44 -0.25
CA PHE A 41 -3.42 2.64 0.54
C PHE A 41 -2.22 3.01 1.43
N GLY A 42 -1.55 2.01 2.02
CA GLY A 42 -0.36 2.26 2.83
C GLY A 42 0.79 2.81 1.99
N ALA A 43 1.00 2.26 0.78
CA ALA A 43 2.00 2.77 -0.15
C ALA A 43 1.67 4.19 -0.63
N LEU A 44 0.41 4.49 -0.98
CA LEU A 44 0.02 5.85 -1.36
C LEU A 44 0.27 6.87 -0.24
N GLY A 45 -0.05 6.55 1.02
CA GLY A 45 0.21 7.43 2.15
C GLY A 45 1.71 7.74 2.33
N LEU A 46 2.55 6.71 2.26
CA LEU A 46 4.01 6.88 2.32
C LEU A 46 4.58 7.58 1.09
N MET A 47 4.02 7.34 -0.10
CA MET A 47 4.42 8.03 -1.34
C MET A 47 4.18 9.53 -1.25
N VAL A 48 3.01 9.95 -0.76
CA VAL A 48 2.66 11.38 -0.61
C VAL A 48 3.59 12.06 0.40
N ASN A 49 3.80 11.44 1.56
CA ASN A 49 4.70 11.98 2.58
C ASN A 49 6.16 12.05 2.09
N SER A 50 6.66 10.99 1.45
CA SER A 50 8.04 10.94 0.94
C SER A 50 8.27 11.91 -0.22
N ALA A 51 7.29 12.08 -1.11
CA ALA A 51 7.38 13.06 -2.20
C ALA A 51 7.47 14.48 -1.66
N TYR A 52 6.67 14.81 -0.63
CA TYR A 52 6.72 16.11 0.04
C TYR A 52 8.09 16.38 0.69
N ASN A 53 8.71 15.36 1.26
CA ASN A 53 10.04 15.44 1.86
C ASN A 53 11.20 15.25 0.85
N ALA A 54 10.93 15.24 -0.45
CA ALA A 54 11.90 15.00 -1.52
C ALA A 54 12.72 13.70 -1.36
N ALA A 55 12.15 12.69 -0.68
CA ALA A 55 12.75 11.38 -0.46
C ALA A 55 12.47 10.45 -1.66
N TRP A 56 13.03 10.81 -2.83
CA TRP A 56 12.73 10.16 -4.12
C TRP A 56 12.89 8.63 -4.16
N PRO A 57 13.89 8.01 -3.49
CA PRO A 57 13.97 6.55 -3.44
C PRO A 57 12.74 5.92 -2.77
N SER A 58 12.24 6.53 -1.69
CA SER A 58 11.04 6.07 -0.99
C SER A 58 9.78 6.34 -1.83
N THR A 59 9.70 7.49 -2.50
CA THR A 59 8.59 7.79 -3.42
C THR A 59 8.51 6.76 -4.54
N GLY A 60 9.62 6.43 -5.17
CA GLY A 60 9.68 5.41 -6.23
C GLY A 60 9.30 4.01 -5.74
N LEU A 61 9.80 3.60 -4.58
CA LEU A 61 9.44 2.31 -3.96
C LEU A 61 7.92 2.20 -3.73
N ASN A 62 7.34 3.23 -3.11
CA ASN A 62 5.91 3.23 -2.80
C ASN A 62 5.03 3.34 -4.04
N LEU A 63 5.48 4.05 -5.09
CA LEU A 63 4.81 4.04 -6.38
C LEU A 63 4.74 2.63 -6.98
N VAL A 64 5.84 1.87 -6.92
CA VAL A 64 5.87 0.49 -7.41
C VAL A 64 4.96 -0.42 -6.59
N TRP A 65 4.97 -0.30 -5.25
CA TRP A 65 4.04 -1.05 -4.40
C TRP A 65 2.57 -0.74 -4.71
N ALA A 66 2.23 0.55 -4.86
CA ALA A 66 0.88 0.95 -5.25
C ALA A 66 0.48 0.38 -6.62
N ALA A 67 1.38 0.41 -7.61
CA ALA A 67 1.13 -0.16 -8.92
C ALA A 67 0.89 -1.68 -8.88
N ILE A 68 1.72 -2.42 -8.14
CA ILE A 68 1.55 -3.88 -7.93
C ILE A 68 0.18 -4.15 -7.30
N GLY A 69 -0.19 -3.40 -6.25
CA GLY A 69 -1.48 -3.51 -5.58
C GLY A 69 -2.67 -3.25 -6.51
N GLY A 70 -2.62 -2.15 -7.27
CA GLY A 70 -3.65 -1.79 -8.23
C GLY A 70 -3.84 -2.85 -9.32
N ILE A 71 -2.75 -3.36 -9.90
CA ILE A 71 -2.79 -4.41 -10.93
C ILE A 71 -3.41 -5.69 -10.37
N ALA A 72 -3.02 -6.09 -9.16
CA ALA A 72 -3.58 -7.28 -8.50
C ALA A 72 -5.10 -7.13 -8.26
N LEU A 73 -5.54 -5.97 -7.76
CA LEU A 73 -6.97 -5.68 -7.56
C LEU A 73 -7.78 -5.73 -8.86
N VAL A 74 -7.27 -5.14 -9.94
CA VAL A 74 -7.93 -5.20 -11.26
C VAL A 74 -8.05 -6.64 -11.76
N LYS A 75 -7.01 -7.46 -11.59
CA LYS A 75 -7.06 -8.89 -11.94
C LYS A 75 -8.12 -9.63 -11.12
N LEU A 76 -8.15 -9.43 -9.81
CA LEU A 76 -9.11 -10.07 -8.90
C LEU A 76 -10.56 -9.66 -9.22
N ALA A 77 -10.80 -8.38 -9.51
CA ALA A 77 -12.11 -7.89 -9.91
C ALA A 77 -12.62 -8.53 -11.21
N ARG A 78 -11.73 -8.73 -12.20
CA ARG A 78 -12.07 -9.40 -13.46
C ARG A 78 -12.40 -10.89 -13.26
N VAL A 79 -11.67 -11.58 -12.39
CA VAL A 79 -11.95 -12.99 -12.05
C VAL A 79 -13.28 -13.13 -11.30
N GLY A 80 -13.57 -12.20 -10.39
CA GLY A 80 -14.85 -12.18 -9.67
C GLY A 80 -16.05 -11.92 -10.57
N ALA A 81 -15.90 -11.06 -11.60
CA ALA A 81 -16.97 -10.75 -12.56
C ALA A 81 -17.23 -11.86 -13.59
N ALA A 82 -16.33 -12.85 -13.72
CA ALA A 82 -16.48 -13.98 -14.63
C ALA A 82 -17.16 -15.20 -13.99
N LYS A 83 -17.52 -15.12 -12.70
CA LYS A 83 -18.32 -16.12 -11.98
C LYS A 83 -19.78 -15.68 -11.92
#